data_AF-A0A7Y1XBF2-F1
#
_entry.id   AF-A0A7Y1XBF2-F1
#
_cell.length_a   1.000
_cell.length_b   1.000
_cell.length_c   1.000
_cell.angle_alpha   90.00
_cell.angle_beta   90.00
_cell.angle_gamma   90.00
#
_symmetry.space_group_name_H-M   'P 1'
#
loop_
_entity.id
_entity.type
_entity.pdbx_description
1 polymer ?
#
loop_
_entity_poly.entity_id
_entity_poly.type
_entity_poly.pdbx_seq_one_letter_code
_entity_poly.pdbx_strand_id
1 'polypeptide(L)'
;DDDDDDDDEDDADLGELEEEELQMLTADEESETLLVDEKAEAASIRRAELALDVDPEEVSSEEFVCQSCFLVLRRSQMAGPRKKICRDCAA
;
A
#
# COMPACT_ATOMS: atom_id res chain seq x y z
N ASP A 1 16.63 29.18 -3.98
CA ASP A 1 15.81 27.97 -4.14
C ASP A 1 15.85 27.60 -5.61
N ASP A 2 16.90 26.88 -6.02
CA ASP A 2 17.14 26.34 -7.37
C ASP A 2 18.15 25.20 -7.16
N ASP A 3 17.65 24.05 -6.73
CA ASP A 3 18.41 22.84 -6.34
C ASP A 3 17.60 21.62 -6.81
N ASP A 4 17.12 21.66 -8.06
CA ASP A 4 16.19 20.68 -8.67
C ASP A 4 16.67 20.25 -10.08
N ASP A 5 17.92 20.57 -10.46
CA ASP A 5 18.48 20.33 -11.81
C ASP A 5 19.74 19.43 -11.79
N ASP A 6 20.17 18.94 -10.62
CA ASP A 6 21.34 18.04 -10.45
C ASP A 6 20.94 16.54 -10.51
N ASP A 7 19.67 16.20 -10.26
CA ASP A 7 19.20 14.80 -10.11
C ASP A 7 19.11 14.05 -11.47
N ASP A 8 18.87 14.76 -12.57
CA ASP A 8 18.79 14.16 -13.92
C ASP A 8 20.16 13.82 -14.53
N GLU A 9 21.24 14.51 -14.12
CA GLU A 9 22.62 14.20 -14.55
C GLU A 9 23.18 12.96 -13.82
N ASP A 10 22.86 12.78 -12.54
CA ASP A 10 23.27 11.62 -11.74
C ASP A 10 22.56 10.32 -12.20
N ASP A 11 21.26 10.34 -12.53
CA ASP A 11 20.50 9.16 -12.98
C ASP A 11 21.07 8.59 -14.31
N ALA A 12 21.61 9.48 -15.17
CA ALA A 12 22.24 9.09 -16.43
C ALA A 12 23.63 8.45 -16.25
N ASP A 13 24.43 8.93 -15.29
CA ASP A 13 25.75 8.36 -14.96
C ASP A 13 25.60 6.97 -14.32
N LEU A 14 24.61 6.81 -13.44
CA LEU A 14 24.32 5.53 -12.78
C LEU A 14 23.86 4.46 -13.79
N GLY A 15 23.06 4.83 -14.78
CA GLY A 15 22.63 3.91 -15.84
C GLY A 15 23.79 3.42 -16.73
N GLU A 16 24.76 4.28 -17.03
CA GLU A 16 25.96 3.89 -17.80
C GLU A 16 26.82 2.89 -17.01
N LEU A 17 26.97 3.10 -15.70
CA LEU A 17 27.71 2.20 -14.81
C LEU A 17 27.03 0.84 -14.63
N GLU A 18 25.70 0.80 -14.55
CA GLU A 18 24.92 -0.45 -14.50
C GLU A 18 25.09 -1.26 -15.79
N GLU A 19 25.06 -0.61 -16.96
CA GLU A 19 25.31 -1.26 -18.25
C GLU A 19 26.74 -1.80 -18.37
N GLU A 20 27.74 -1.09 -17.82
CA GLU A 20 29.13 -1.56 -17.79
C GLU A 20 29.30 -2.79 -16.88
N GLU A 21 28.64 -2.82 -15.72
CA GLU A 21 28.61 -3.96 -14.80
C GLU A 21 28.00 -5.20 -15.48
N LEU A 22 26.86 -5.02 -16.14
CA LEU A 22 26.17 -6.08 -16.89
C LEU A 22 27.04 -6.70 -17.99
N GLN A 23 27.86 -5.88 -18.66
CA GLN A 23 28.77 -6.35 -19.70
C GLN A 23 29.96 -7.16 -19.16
N MET A 24 30.29 -7.00 -17.88
CA MET A 24 31.39 -7.72 -17.22
C MET A 24 30.96 -9.05 -16.58
N LEU A 25 29.65 -9.35 -16.53
CA LEU A 25 29.12 -10.58 -15.96
C LEU A 25 29.58 -11.82 -16.75
N THR A 26 29.92 -12.87 -16.02
CA THR A 26 30.16 -14.18 -16.63
C THR A 26 28.83 -14.92 -16.88
N ALA A 27 28.82 -15.87 -17.81
CA ALA A 27 27.61 -16.62 -18.17
C ALA A 27 26.97 -17.42 -17.00
N ASP A 28 27.74 -17.73 -15.96
CA ASP A 28 27.24 -18.37 -14.74
C ASP A 28 26.52 -17.34 -13.87
N GLU A 29 27.12 -16.16 -13.70
CA GLU A 29 26.58 -15.04 -12.92
C GLU A 29 25.32 -14.44 -13.56
N GLU A 30 25.27 -14.29 -14.89
CA GLU A 30 24.08 -13.80 -15.60
C GLU A 30 22.83 -14.67 -15.32
N SER A 31 23.03 -15.97 -15.08
CA SER A 31 21.95 -16.91 -14.77
C SER A 31 21.45 -16.83 -13.31
N GLU A 32 22.28 -16.32 -12.40
CA GLU A 32 21.94 -16.09 -10.99
C GLU A 32 21.48 -14.65 -10.72
N THR A 33 21.79 -13.70 -11.61
CA THR A 33 21.37 -12.31 -11.50
C THR A 33 19.90 -12.14 -11.90
N LEU A 34 19.09 -11.56 -11.01
CA LEU A 34 17.70 -11.20 -11.27
C LEU A 34 17.63 -9.70 -11.52
N LEU A 35 17.46 -9.30 -12.79
CA LEU A 35 17.32 -7.89 -13.17
C LEU A 35 15.94 -7.37 -12.75
N VAL A 36 15.93 -6.42 -11.81
CA VAL A 36 14.73 -5.74 -11.33
C VAL A 36 14.76 -4.31 -11.83
N ASP A 37 13.72 -3.90 -12.56
CA ASP A 37 13.51 -2.48 -12.88
C ASP A 37 12.99 -1.77 -11.63
N GLU A 38 13.90 -1.11 -10.91
CA GLU A 38 13.61 -0.43 -9.65
C GLU A 38 12.52 0.63 -9.79
N LYS A 39 12.44 1.31 -10.93
CA LYS A 39 11.45 2.34 -11.21
C LYS A 39 10.06 1.73 -11.41
N ALA A 40 9.98 0.63 -12.15
CA ALA A 40 8.74 -0.11 -12.31
C ALA A 40 8.27 -0.74 -10.99
N GLU A 41 9.19 -1.30 -10.20
CA GLU A 41 8.92 -1.87 -8.88
C GLU A 41 8.40 -0.79 -7.92
N ALA A 42 9.09 0.35 -7.81
CA ALA A 42 8.68 1.48 -6.97
C ALA A 42 7.30 2.03 -7.38
N ALA A 43 7.04 2.13 -8.69
CA ALA A 43 5.71 2.51 -9.18
C ALA A 43 4.62 1.50 -8.82
N SER A 44 4.94 0.20 -8.82
CA SER A 44 4.02 -0.86 -8.42
C SER A 44 3.70 -0.82 -6.92
N ILE A 45 4.71 -0.58 -6.08
CA ILE A 45 4.56 -0.44 -4.62
C ILE A 45 3.69 0.76 -4.30
N ARG A 46 3.97 1.93 -4.88
CA ARG A 46 3.14 3.13 -4.67
C ARG A 46 1.68 2.90 -5.07
N ARG A 47 1.43 2.23 -6.20
CA ARG A 47 0.06 1.86 -6.61
C ARG A 47 -0.61 0.91 -5.62
N ALA A 48 0.14 -0.05 -5.07
CA ALA A 48 -0.37 -0.96 -4.07
C ALA A 48 -0.71 -0.24 -2.75
N GLU A 49 0.13 0.69 -2.30
CA GLU A 49 -0.14 1.54 -1.13
C GLU A 49 -1.41 2.38 -1.30
N LEU A 50 -1.54 3.04 -2.46
CA LEU A 50 -2.75 3.79 -2.83
C LEU A 50 -4.02 2.92 -2.86
N ALA A 51 -3.89 1.62 -3.16
CA ALA A 51 -5.02 0.69 -3.14
C ALA A 51 -5.34 0.17 -1.72
N LEU A 52 -4.42 0.29 -0.76
CA LEU A 52 -4.60 -0.11 0.63
C LEU A 52 -5.23 1.00 1.48
N ASP A 53 -5.13 2.27 1.06
CA ASP A 53 -5.91 3.39 1.58
C ASP A 53 -7.38 3.25 1.16
N VAL A 54 -8.06 2.27 1.77
CA VAL A 54 -9.51 2.11 1.68
C VAL A 54 -10.15 3.27 2.45
N ASP A 55 -11.09 3.97 1.80
CA ASP A 55 -11.82 5.08 2.39
C ASP A 55 -12.37 4.68 3.78
N PRO A 56 -11.92 5.32 4.87
CA PRO A 56 -12.34 4.95 6.22
C PRO A 56 -13.85 5.17 6.42
N GLU A 57 -14.48 6.01 5.60
CA GLU A 57 -15.94 6.20 5.56
C GLU A 57 -16.70 4.97 5.06
N GLU A 58 -16.15 4.20 4.11
CA GLU A 58 -16.82 3.01 3.58
C GLU A 58 -16.85 1.88 4.63
N VAL A 59 -15.74 1.66 5.34
CA VAL A 59 -15.63 0.66 6.42
C VAL A 59 -16.52 1.04 7.61
N SER A 60 -16.62 2.34 7.93
CA SER A 60 -17.43 2.85 9.04
C SER A 60 -18.93 2.71 8.83
N SER A 61 -19.39 2.68 7.57
CA SER A 61 -20.81 2.66 7.22
C SER A 61 -21.56 1.41 7.71
N GLU A 62 -20.85 0.28 7.85
CA GLU A 62 -21.38 -1.01 8.29
C GLU A 62 -21.21 -1.29 9.79
N GLU A 63 -20.63 -0.37 10.56
CA GLU A 63 -20.34 -0.56 11.98
C GLU A 63 -21.16 0.38 12.88
N PHE A 64 -21.34 -0.01 14.14
CA PHE A 64 -21.96 0.83 15.16
C PHE A 64 -21.41 0.49 16.55
N VAL A 65 -21.46 1.46 17.47
CA VAL A 65 -21.16 1.26 18.89
C VAL A 65 -22.45 0.95 19.65
N CYS A 66 -22.50 -0.19 20.33
CA CYS A 66 -23.63 -0.54 21.19
C CYS A 66 -23.67 0.33 22.45
N GLN A 67 -24.80 0.97 22.76
CA GLN A 67 -24.94 1.83 23.94
C GLN A 67 -25.03 1.07 25.28
N SER A 68 -25.22 -0.26 25.25
CA SER A 68 -25.34 -1.08 26.46
C SER A 68 -24.03 -1.76 26.85
N CYS A 69 -23.24 -2.22 25.87
CA CYS A 69 -21.96 -2.92 26.11
C CYS A 69 -20.72 -2.19 25.57
N PHE A 70 -20.91 -1.08 24.86
CA PHE A 70 -19.84 -0.22 24.31
C PHE A 70 -18.88 -0.90 23.32
N LEU A 71 -19.25 -2.07 22.79
CA LEU A 71 -18.50 -2.75 21.74
C LEU A 71 -18.83 -2.17 20.35
N VAL A 72 -17.81 -2.10 19.49
CA VAL A 72 -17.96 -1.85 18.04
C VAL A 72 -18.41 -3.14 17.38
N LEU A 73 -19.51 -3.08 16.65
CA LEU A 73 -20.17 -4.25 16.06
C LEU A 73 -20.67 -3.92 14.66
N ARG A 74 -20.76 -4.92 13.79
CA ARG A 74 -21.43 -4.79 12.49
C ARG A 74 -22.93 -4.50 12.65
N ARG A 75 -23.51 -3.68 11.77
CA ARG A 75 -24.95 -3.30 11.74
C ARG A 75 -25.88 -4.50 11.64
N SER A 76 -25.42 -5.62 11.09
CA SER A 76 -26.16 -6.90 11.11
C SER A 76 -26.46 -7.42 12.53
N GLN A 77 -25.64 -7.04 13.51
CA GLN A 77 -25.80 -7.39 14.94
C GLN A 77 -26.68 -6.38 15.69
N MET A 78 -27.17 -5.33 15.03
CA MET A 78 -28.07 -4.35 15.63
C MET A 78 -29.46 -4.97 15.85
N ALA A 79 -30.05 -4.73 17.02
CA ALA A 79 -31.38 -5.25 17.38
C ALA A 79 -32.51 -4.60 16.56
N GLY A 80 -32.28 -3.42 15.99
CA GLY A 80 -33.17 -2.78 15.04
C GLY A 80 -32.65 -1.40 14.64
N PRO A 81 -33.09 -0.84 13.49
CA PRO A 81 -32.47 0.34 12.86
C PRO A 81 -32.53 1.63 13.69
N ARG A 82 -33.40 1.68 14.70
CA ARG A 82 -33.56 2.85 15.59
C ARG A 82 -32.81 2.73 16.91
N LYS A 83 -32.40 1.52 17.30
CA LYS A 83 -31.81 1.24 18.61
C LYS A 83 -30.34 0.92 18.36
N LYS A 84 -29.43 1.81 18.77
CA LYS A 84 -27.97 1.55 18.77
C LYS A 84 -27.60 0.55 19.86
N ILE A 85 -28.24 -0.62 19.88
CA ILE A 85 -28.10 -1.71 20.85
C ILE A 85 -27.96 -3.01 20.06
N CYS A 86 -27.04 -3.90 20.48
CA CYS A 86 -26.85 -5.20 19.85
C CYS A 86 -27.95 -6.20 20.24
N ARG A 87 -28.11 -7.27 19.46
CA ARG A 87 -29.10 -8.33 19.71
C ARG A 87 -28.94 -8.97 21.09
N ASP A 88 -27.71 -9.12 21.58
CA ASP A 88 -27.43 -9.75 22.87
C ASP A 88 -27.84 -8.86 24.05
N CYS A 89 -27.67 -7.54 23.95
CA CYS A 89 -28.11 -6.60 24.98
C CYS A 89 -29.60 -6.24 24.90
N ALA A 90 -30.27 -6.62 23.82
CA ALA A 90 -31.71 -6.40 23.65
C ALA A 90 -32.57 -7.61 24.06
N ALA A 91 -31.92 -8.74 24.40
CA ALA A 91 -32.54 -9.96 24.92
C ALA A 91 -33.01 -9.81 26.37
#